data_AF-A0A965FDM3-F1
#
_entry.id   AF-A0A965FDM3-F1
#
_cell.length_a   1.000
_cell.length_b   1.000
_cell.length_c   1.000
_cell.angle_alpha   90.00
_cell.angle_beta   90.00
_cell.angle_gamma   90.00
#
_symmetry.space_group_name_H-M   'P 1'
#
loop_
_entity.id
_entity.type
_entity.pdbx_description
1 polymer ?
#
loop_
_entity_poly.entity_id
_entity_poly.type
_entity_poly.pdbx_seq_one_letter_code
_entity_poly.pdbx_strand_id
1 'polypeptide(L)' 'MTLEQLKASLRIPVIAAPLFIVSNPDLVIAQCKAGIVGSFPALNARPIEV' A
#
# COMPACT_ATOMS: atom_id res chain seq x y z
N MET A 1 -6.48 -17.12 -0.76
CA MET A 1 -5.07 -16.77 -0.47
C MET A 1 -4.74 -17.30 0.91
N THR A 2 -3.70 -18.11 1.03
CA THR A 2 -3.14 -18.57 2.31
C THR A 2 -2.05 -17.61 2.80
N LEU A 3 -1.65 -17.73 4.07
CA LEU A 3 -0.53 -16.95 4.61
C LEU A 3 0.76 -17.20 3.82
N GLU A 4 1.01 -18.43 3.42
CA GLU A 4 2.20 -18.80 2.65
C GLU A 4 2.18 -18.21 1.24
N GLN A 5 1.01 -18.18 0.60
CA GLN A 5 0.83 -17.51 -0.69
C GLN A 5 1.09 -16.00 -0.60
N LEU A 6 0.69 -15.34 0.49
CA LEU A 6 0.96 -13.93 0.72
C LEU A 6 2.45 -13.66 0.95
N LYS A 7 3.11 -14.45 1.81
CA LYS A 7 4.54 -14.28 2.04
C LYS A 7 5.36 -14.45 0.76
N ALA A 8 4.97 -15.41 -0.09
CA ALA A 8 5.64 -15.68 -1.37
C ALA A 8 5.50 -14.53 -2.38
N SER A 9 4.49 -13.65 -2.26
CA SER A 9 4.29 -12.51 -3.17
C SER A 9 5.03 -11.24 -2.73
N LEU A 10 5.63 -11.23 -1.53
CA LEU A 10 6.32 -10.08 -0.97
C LEU A 10 7.84 -10.29 -0.99
N ARG A 11 8.59 -9.22 -1.23
CA ARG A 11 10.06 -9.20 -1.11
C ARG A 11 10.50 -9.27 0.35
N ILE A 12 9.79 -8.54 1.21
CA ILE A 12 9.94 -8.57 2.66
C ILE A 12 8.55 -8.56 3.32
N PRO A 13 8.34 -9.25 4.45
CA PRO A 13 7.03 -9.40 5.06
C PRO A 13 6.65 -8.17 5.89
N VAL A 14 6.46 -7.03 5.23
CA VAL A 14 6.10 -5.76 5.87
C VAL A 14 4.86 -5.14 5.26
N ILE A 15 4.13 -4.40 6.08
CA ILE A 15 2.98 -3.59 5.70
C ILE A 15 3.33 -2.14 6.01
N ALA A 16 3.22 -1.26 5.02
CA ALA A 16 3.41 0.17 5.24
C ALA A 16 2.27 0.73 6.10
N ALA A 17 2.59 1.49 7.15
CA ALA A 17 1.58 2.11 8.00
C ALA A 17 0.76 3.14 7.20
N PRO A 18 -0.56 3.22 7.42
CA PRO A 18 -1.40 4.23 6.78
C PRO A 18 -1.17 5.59 7.45
N LEU A 19 -0.62 6.55 6.71
CA LEU A 19 -0.29 7.89 7.19
C LEU A 19 -1.21 8.92 6.55
N PHE A 20 -1.95 9.67 7.36
CA PHE A 20 -2.77 10.78 6.86
C PHE A 20 -1.89 11.83 6.18
N ILE A 21 -2.36 12.40 5.06
CA ILE A 21 -1.63 13.35 4.19
C ILE A 21 -0.43 12.74 3.43
N VAL A 22 0.33 11.81 4.03
CA VAL A 22 1.56 11.24 3.44
C VAL A 22 1.27 10.06 2.51
N SER A 23 0.45 9.09 2.94
CA SER A 23 0.17 7.89 2.14
C SER A 23 -0.82 8.19 1.02
N ASN A 24 -0.34 8.56 -0.16
CA ASN A 24 -1.17 8.79 -1.36
C ASN A 24 -1.11 7.59 -2.32
N PRO A 25 -1.96 7.55 -3.37
CA PRO A 25 -1.97 6.45 -4.35
C PRO A 25 -0.61 6.20 -5.00
N ASP A 26 0.15 7.24 -5.37
CA ASP A 26 1.47 7.09 -6.01
C ASP A 26 2.47 6.38 -5.11
N LEU A 27 2.52 6.76 -3.82
CA LEU A 27 3.38 6.10 -2.82
C LEU A 27 2.99 4.63 -2.67
N VAL A 28 1.70 4.34 -2.58
CA VAL A 28 1.21 2.97 -2.41
C VAL A 28 1.50 2.11 -3.63
N ILE A 29 1.38 2.66 -4.83
CA ILE A 29 1.79 1.98 -6.06
C ILE A 29 3.30 1.68 -6.02
N ALA A 30 4.13 2.63 -5.60
CA ALA A 30 5.57 2.42 -5.48
C ALA A 30 5.93 1.34 -4.44
N GLN A 31 5.24 1.33 -3.29
CA GLN A 31 5.38 0.31 -2.25
C GLN A 31 5.02 -1.09 -2.79
N CYS A 32 3.88 -1.22 -3.48
CA CYS A 32 3.48 -2.49 -4.11
C CYS A 32 4.51 -2.97 -5.15
N LYS A 33 5.04 -2.07 -5.99
CA LYS A 33 6.11 -2.39 -6.96
C LYS A 33 7.44 -2.78 -6.28
N ALA A 34 7.72 -2.25 -5.10
CA ALA A 34 8.88 -2.62 -4.31
C ALA A 34 8.76 -4.00 -3.63
N GLY A 35 7.57 -4.61 -3.68
CA GLY A 35 7.30 -5.93 -3.11
C GLY A 35 6.90 -5.91 -1.65
N ILE A 36 6.22 -4.84 -1.20
CA ILE A 36 5.62 -4.78 0.14
C ILE A 36 4.13 -4.46 0.04
N VAL A 37 3.38 -4.66 1.12
CA VAL A 37 1.96 -4.26 1.16
C VAL A 37 1.87 -2.75 1.39
N GLY A 38 1.39 -2.01 0.40
CA GLY A 38 1.09 -0.58 0.55
C GLY A 38 -0.28 -0.34 1.17
N SER A 39 -0.42 0.75 1.95
CA SER A 39 -1.69 1.14 2.54
C SER A 39 -1.83 2.67 2.65
N PHE A 40 -3.07 3.15 2.58
CA PHE A 40 -3.40 4.57 2.74
C PHE A 40 -4.75 4.73 3.44
N PRO A 41 -4.96 5.82 4.22
CA PRO A 41 -6.28 6.17 4.73
C PRO A 41 -7.25 6.47 3.59
N ALA A 42 -8.51 6.04 3.68
CA ALA A 42 -9.52 6.27 2.64
C ALA A 42 -9.65 7.75 2.21
N LEU A 43 -9.46 8.67 3.16
CA LEU A 43 -9.48 10.12 2.93
C LEU A 43 -8.41 10.60 1.91
N ASN A 44 -7.30 9.86 1.75
CA ASN A 44 -6.19 10.21 0.85
C ASN A 44 -6.39 9.72 -0.60
N ALA A 45 -7.39 8.87 -0.86
CA ALA A 45 -7.71 8.38 -2.22
C ALA A 45 -9.02 8.95 -2.76
N ARG A 46 -9.52 10.04 -2.17
CA ARG A 46 -10.65 10.75 -2.72
C ARG A 46 -10.27 11.31 -4.10
N PRO A 47 -11.11 11.13 -5.12
CA PRO A 47 -10.94 11.86 -6.37
C PRO A 47 -11.03 13.36 -6.08
N ILE A 48 -10.17 14.14 -6.74
CA ILE A 48 -10.31 15.60 -6.75
C ILE A 48 -11.56 15.87 -7.59
N GLU A 49 -12.60 16.41 -6.98
CA GLU A 49 -13.74 16.94 -7.73
C GLU A 49 -13.22 18.07 -8.62
N VAL A 50 -13.30 17.87 -9.94
CA VAL A 50 -12.98 18.85 -10.99
C VAL A 50 -14.25 19.52 -11.46
#